data_AF-A0A9R1R6Z2-F1
#
_entry.id   AF-A0A9R1R6Z2-F1
#
_cell.length_a   1.000
_cell.length_b   1.000
_cell.length_c   1.000
_cell.angle_alpha   90.00
_cell.angle_beta   90.00
_cell.angle_gamma   90.00
#
_symmetry.space_group_name_H-M   'P 1'
#
loop_
_entity.id
_entity.type
_entity.pdbx_description
1 polymer ?
#
loop_
_entity_poly.entity_id
_entity_poly.type
_entity_poly.pdbx_seq_one_letter_code
_entity_poly.pdbx_strand_id
1 'polypeptide(L)'
;MYAHTRSQACLQILPSQFLLLTTIERSGSEGSLGGINALLGCPLHLPSTKNLDESRWGSLSALEKKTVCHSLYFAINWIRELLNAFSTQVAARVVNVSQRVRDETAVKLLKRLRNLM
;
A
#
# COMPACT_ATOMS: atom_id res chain seq x y z
N MET A 1 -4.20 -18.26 19.62
CA MET A 1 -5.44 -17.80 18.96
C MET A 1 -5.65 -16.28 19.05
N TYR A 2 -5.38 -15.62 20.19
CA TYR A 2 -5.56 -14.15 20.36
C TYR A 2 -4.68 -13.23 19.48
N ALA A 3 -3.44 -13.62 19.16
CA ALA A 3 -2.54 -12.77 18.37
C ALA A 3 -2.96 -12.62 16.89
N HIS A 4 -3.58 -13.67 16.33
CA HIS A 4 -3.96 -13.69 14.91
C HIS A 4 -5.14 -12.76 14.64
N THR A 5 -6.14 -12.74 15.53
CA THR A 5 -7.31 -11.85 15.44
C THR A 5 -6.94 -10.38 15.58
N ARG A 6 -5.97 -10.06 16.44
CA ARG A 6 -5.51 -8.67 16.67
C ARG A 6 -4.75 -8.11 15.46
N SER A 7 -3.89 -8.92 14.84
CA SER A 7 -3.16 -8.54 13.63
C SER A 7 -4.11 -8.31 12.45
N GLN A 8 -5.15 -9.15 12.31
CA GLN A 8 -6.15 -9.01 11.25
C GLN A 8 -6.99 -7.74 11.40
N ALA A 9 -7.40 -7.39 12.63
CA ALA A 9 -8.12 -6.15 12.92
C ALA A 9 -7.29 -4.89 12.60
N CYS A 10 -5.99 -4.92 12.90
CA CYS A 10 -5.08 -3.81 12.56
C CYS A 10 -4.92 -3.63 11.05
N LEU A 11 -4.89 -4.71 10.27
CA LEU A 11 -4.78 -4.63 8.80
C LEU A 11 -6.07 -4.11 8.15
N GLN A 12 -7.23 -4.37 8.75
CA GLN A 12 -8.51 -3.86 8.25
C GLN A 12 -8.64 -2.34 8.38
N ILE A 13 -8.04 -1.75 9.42
CA ILE A 13 -8.10 -0.30 9.66
C ILE A 13 -6.94 0.47 9.01
N LEU A 14 -5.92 -0.23 8.50
CA LEU A 14 -4.74 0.38 7.89
C LEU A 14 -5.10 1.40 6.78
N PRO A 15 -6.04 1.12 5.85
CA PRO A 15 -6.46 2.10 4.86
C PRO A 15 -6.99 3.40 5.50
N SER A 16 -7.86 3.29 6.51
CA SER A 16 -8.45 4.44 7.20
C SER A 16 -7.41 5.23 8.01
N GLN A 17 -6.46 4.54 8.64
CA GLN A 17 -5.35 5.18 9.36
C GLN A 17 -4.44 5.94 8.40
N PHE A 18 -4.15 5.36 7.23
CA PHE A 18 -3.34 6.02 6.21
C PHE A 18 -4.07 7.22 5.59
N LEU A 19 -5.37 7.11 5.34
CA LEU A 19 -6.18 8.25 4.91
C LEU A 19 -6.12 9.40 5.91
N LEU A 20 -6.27 9.10 7.21
CA LEU A 20 -6.14 10.10 8.28
C LEU A 20 -4.74 10.73 8.29
N LEU A 21 -3.69 9.92 8.22
CA LEU A 21 -2.30 10.40 8.18
C LEU A 21 -2.06 11.34 6.98
N THR A 22 -2.49 10.95 5.78
CA THR A 22 -2.33 11.76 4.56
C THR A 22 -3.12 13.07 4.63
N THR A 23 -4.27 13.07 5.31
CA THR A 23 -5.08 14.27 5.54
C THR A 23 -4.37 15.23 6.48
N ILE A 24 -3.84 14.74 7.60
CA ILE A 24 -3.08 15.54 8.57
C ILE A 24 -1.82 16.11 7.93
N GLU A 25 -1.03 15.28 7.24
CA GLU A 25 0.19 15.70 6.56
C GLU A 25 -0.09 16.81 5.53
N ARG A 26 -1.12 16.65 4.69
CA ARG A 26 -1.51 17.70 3.73
C ARG A 26 -1.91 18.99 4.43
N SER A 27 -2.62 18.90 5.55
CA SER A 27 -3.04 20.08 6.29
C SER A 27 -1.86 20.82 6.93
N GLY A 28 -0.82 20.10 7.36
CA GLY A 28 0.38 20.67 7.99
C GLY A 28 1.49 21.06 7.02
N SER A 29 1.50 20.50 5.80
CA SER A 29 2.60 20.62 4.84
C SER A 29 2.17 21.29 3.52
N GLU A 30 1.20 22.22 3.58
CA GLU A 30 0.70 22.98 2.41
C GLU A 30 0.31 22.08 1.22
N GLY A 31 -0.34 20.96 1.51
CA GLY A 31 -0.78 19.96 0.54
C GLY A 31 0.30 18.97 0.09
N SER A 32 1.55 19.15 0.51
CA SER A 32 2.64 18.18 0.28
C SER A 32 2.42 16.91 1.11
N LEU A 33 2.89 15.75 0.61
CA LEU A 33 3.09 14.54 1.44
C LEU A 33 4.57 14.18 1.56
N GLY A 34 5.46 15.18 1.49
CA GLY A 34 6.90 14.99 1.57
C GLY A 34 7.33 14.23 2.82
N GLY A 35 6.71 14.52 3.98
CA GLY A 35 7.01 13.87 5.26
C GLY A 35 6.74 12.36 5.28
N ILE A 36 5.85 11.87 4.42
CA ILE A 36 5.47 10.45 4.35
C ILE A 36 5.87 9.77 3.02
N ASN A 37 6.67 10.43 2.18
CA ASN A 37 7.10 9.91 0.87
C ASN A 37 7.88 8.58 0.98
N ALA A 38 8.46 8.27 2.14
CA ALA A 38 9.11 6.98 2.40
C ALA A 38 8.15 5.80 2.21
N LEU A 39 6.84 5.97 2.44
CA LEU A 39 5.83 4.91 2.29
C LEU A 39 5.70 4.41 0.85
N LEU A 40 6.04 5.23 -0.15
CA LEU A 40 6.15 4.78 -1.53
C LEU A 40 7.33 3.83 -1.75
N GLY A 41 8.38 3.94 -0.93
CA GLY A 41 9.58 3.11 -0.94
C GLY A 41 9.50 1.84 -0.09
N CYS A 42 8.54 1.74 0.83
CA CYS A 42 8.39 0.60 1.74
C CYS A 42 8.01 -0.72 1.02
N PRO A 43 8.78 -1.81 1.15
CA PRO A 43 8.42 -3.10 0.59
C PRO A 43 7.20 -3.70 1.31
N LEU A 44 6.41 -4.50 0.58
CA LEU A 44 5.35 -5.33 1.15
C LEU A 44 5.86 -6.77 1.28
N HIS A 45 5.71 -7.34 2.46
CA HIS A 45 5.99 -8.76 2.67
C HIS A 45 4.76 -9.58 2.29
N LEU A 46 4.79 -10.18 1.10
CA LEU A 46 3.69 -11.00 0.57
C LEU A 46 4.06 -12.48 0.58
N PRO A 47 3.05 -13.38 0.62
CA PRO A 47 3.28 -14.79 0.38
C PRO A 47 4.01 -15.02 -0.94
N SER A 48 4.91 -16.00 -0.97
CA SER A 48 5.62 -16.37 -2.20
C SER A 48 4.63 -16.70 -3.31
N THR A 49 4.89 -16.21 -4.53
CA THR A 49 4.10 -16.53 -5.72
C THR A 49 4.04 -18.03 -6.01
N LYS A 50 5.02 -18.80 -5.53
CA LYS A 50 5.01 -20.27 -5.58
C LYS A 50 3.79 -20.86 -4.88
N ASN A 51 3.24 -20.19 -3.86
CA ASN A 51 2.02 -20.65 -3.16
C ASN A 51 0.77 -20.59 -4.05
N LEU A 52 0.81 -19.85 -5.16
CA LEU A 52 -0.28 -19.72 -6.12
C LEU A 52 -0.18 -20.74 -7.27
N ASP A 53 0.91 -21.49 -7.36
CA ASP A 53 1.03 -22.61 -8.31
C ASP A 53 0.00 -23.69 -7.98
N GLU A 54 -0.62 -24.31 -8.99
CA GLU A 54 -1.74 -25.24 -8.80
C GLU A 54 -1.37 -26.41 -7.86
N SER A 55 -0.16 -26.96 -8.04
CA SER A 55 0.34 -28.08 -7.24
C SER A 55 0.47 -27.69 -5.76
N ARG A 56 1.04 -26.52 -5.49
CA ARG A 56 1.28 -26.03 -4.13
C ARG A 56 -0.01 -25.52 -3.51
N TRP A 57 -0.82 -24.79 -4.25
CA TRP A 57 -2.14 -24.32 -3.81
C TRP A 57 -3.02 -25.49 -3.38
N GLY A 58 -3.05 -26.58 -4.16
CA GLY A 58 -3.76 -27.81 -3.81
C GLY A 58 -3.38 -28.35 -2.44
N SER A 59 -2.08 -28.34 -2.12
CA SER A 59 -1.53 -28.85 -0.85
C SER A 59 -1.75 -27.95 0.37
N LEU A 60 -2.09 -26.67 0.18
CA LEU A 60 -2.29 -25.75 1.30
C LEU A 60 -3.57 -26.08 2.07
N SER A 61 -3.48 -25.97 3.40
CA SER A 61 -4.65 -26.02 4.27
C SER A 61 -5.62 -24.87 4.00
N ALA A 62 -6.87 -25.00 4.43
CA ALA A 62 -7.87 -23.95 4.30
C ALA A 62 -7.44 -22.63 4.98
N LEU A 63 -6.73 -22.73 6.12
CA LEU A 63 -6.22 -21.56 6.85
C LEU A 63 -5.09 -20.85 6.09
N GLU A 64 -4.18 -21.60 5.48
CA GLU A 64 -3.11 -21.04 4.65
C GLU A 64 -3.67 -20.37 3.40
N LYS A 65 -4.63 -21.00 2.71
CA LYS A 65 -5.35 -20.40 1.57
C LYS A 65 -6.01 -19.08 1.96
N LYS A 66 -6.72 -19.07 3.09
CA LYS A 66 -7.34 -17.85 3.65
C LYS A 66 -6.30 -16.77 3.96
N THR A 67 -5.15 -17.16 4.50
CA THR A 67 -4.05 -16.23 4.79
C THR A 67 -3.50 -15.62 3.51
N VAL A 68 -3.24 -16.42 2.48
CA VAL A 68 -2.78 -15.93 1.17
C VAL A 68 -3.78 -14.94 0.56
N CYS A 69 -5.07 -15.30 0.53
CA CYS A 69 -6.12 -14.41 0.02
C CYS A 69 -6.20 -13.10 0.80
N HIS A 70 -6.17 -13.15 2.14
CA HIS A 70 -6.20 -11.93 2.96
C HIS A 70 -4.96 -11.07 2.76
N SER A 71 -3.76 -11.66 2.68
CA SER A 71 -2.53 -10.90 2.40
C SER A 71 -2.62 -10.14 1.09
N LEU A 72 -3.10 -10.79 0.02
CA LEU A 72 -3.31 -10.14 -1.28
C LEU A 72 -4.39 -9.06 -1.21
N TYR A 73 -5.51 -9.34 -0.54
CA TYR A 73 -6.59 -8.36 -0.32
C TYR A 73 -6.08 -7.10 0.38
N PHE A 74 -5.35 -7.24 1.49
CA PHE A 74 -4.81 -6.08 2.21
C PHE A 74 -3.74 -5.33 1.40
N ALA A 75 -2.90 -6.06 0.64
CA ALA A 75 -1.93 -5.43 -0.25
C ALA A 75 -2.61 -4.58 -1.33
N ILE A 76 -3.62 -5.11 -2.01
CA ILE A 76 -4.37 -4.37 -3.04
C ILE A 76 -4.99 -3.11 -2.44
N ASN A 77 -5.63 -3.22 -1.28
CA ASN A 77 -6.20 -2.05 -0.59
C ASN A 77 -5.12 -1.01 -0.23
N TRP A 78 -3.96 -1.45 0.27
CA TRP A 78 -2.84 -0.56 0.57
C TRP A 78 -2.34 0.19 -0.67
N ILE A 79 -2.17 -0.49 -1.80
CA ILE A 79 -1.74 0.15 -3.04
C ILE A 79 -2.78 1.11 -3.58
N ARG A 80 -4.08 0.77 -3.47
CA ARG A 80 -5.15 1.71 -3.81
C ARG A 80 -5.05 2.98 -2.99
N GLU A 81 -4.81 2.88 -1.68
CA GLU A 81 -4.66 4.08 -0.85
C GLU A 81 -3.39 4.88 -1.19
N LEU A 82 -2.26 4.23 -1.48
CA LEU A 82 -1.07 4.91 -1.98
C LEU A 82 -1.37 5.69 -3.28
N LEU A 83 -2.12 5.10 -4.21
CA LEU A 83 -2.55 5.79 -5.43
C LEU A 83 -3.45 6.99 -5.11
N ASN A 84 -4.47 6.81 -4.27
CA ASN A 84 -5.39 7.88 -3.86
C ASN A 84 -4.64 9.07 -3.24
N ALA A 85 -3.63 8.80 -2.42
CA ALA A 85 -2.85 9.83 -1.73
C ALA A 85 -1.82 10.51 -2.64
N PHE A 86 -1.03 9.75 -3.40
CA PHE A 86 0.12 10.31 -4.10
C PHE A 86 -0.18 10.76 -5.55
N SER A 87 -1.28 10.30 -6.16
CA SER A 87 -1.66 10.76 -7.52
C SER A 87 -1.97 12.26 -7.56
N THR A 88 -2.48 12.84 -6.46
CA THR A 88 -2.75 14.28 -6.39
C THR A 88 -1.48 15.13 -6.34
N GLN A 89 -0.36 14.58 -5.85
CA GLN A 89 0.95 15.24 -5.92
C GLN A 89 1.50 15.22 -7.35
N VAL A 90 1.25 14.14 -8.11
CA VAL A 90 1.68 14.02 -9.51
C VAL A 90 0.86 14.93 -10.42
N ALA A 91 -0.46 14.99 -10.24
CA ALA A 91 -1.39 15.71 -11.12
C ALA A 91 -1.36 17.26 -11.00
N ALA A 92 -0.34 17.83 -10.35
CA ALA A 92 -0.08 19.28 -10.30
C ALA A 92 -1.15 20.15 -9.60
N ARG A 93 -1.97 19.58 -8.70
CA ARG A 93 -2.91 20.37 -7.86
C ARG A 93 -2.29 20.92 -6.58
N VAL A 94 -1.01 20.64 -6.31
CA VAL A 94 -0.30 21.13 -5.11
C VAL A 94 0.73 22.17 -5.53
N VAL A 95 0.49 23.42 -5.15
CA VAL A 95 1.27 24.60 -5.56
C VAL A 95 2.75 24.47 -5.14
N ASN A 96 3.04 23.74 -4.06
CA ASN A 96 4.36 23.73 -3.41
C ASN A 96 5.19 22.45 -3.65
N VAL A 97 4.84 21.64 -4.65
CA VAL A 97 5.63 20.45 -5.03
C VAL A 97 6.47 20.75 -6.27
N SER A 98 7.78 20.49 -6.24
CA SER A 98 8.67 20.69 -7.40
C SER A 98 8.45 19.62 -8.48
N GLN A 99 8.78 19.94 -9.75
CA GLN A 99 8.67 18.97 -10.86
C GLN A 99 9.45 17.68 -10.58
N ARG A 100 10.67 17.80 -10.03
CA ARG A 100 11.51 16.65 -9.64
C ARG A 100 10.79 15.71 -8.67
N VAL A 101 10.15 16.26 -7.63
CA VAL A 101 9.42 15.44 -6.64
C VAL A 101 8.21 14.76 -7.27
N ARG A 102 7.53 15.42 -8.22
CA ARG A 102 6.43 14.80 -8.98
C ARG A 102 6.93 13.60 -9.79
N ASP A 103 8.02 13.77 -10.52
CA ASP A 103 8.60 12.71 -11.37
C ASP A 103 9.07 11.53 -10.51
N GLU A 104 9.76 11.79 -9.41
CA GLU A 104 10.18 10.77 -8.46
C GLU A 104 8.98 10.01 -7.87
N THR A 105 7.90 10.73 -7.52
CA THR A 105 6.65 10.14 -7.01
C THR A 105 6.00 9.25 -8.06
N ALA A 106 5.88 9.72 -9.31
CA ALA A 106 5.32 8.95 -10.41
C ALA A 106 6.13 7.67 -10.67
N VAL A 107 7.46 7.75 -10.70
CA VAL A 107 8.34 6.59 -10.87
C VAL A 107 8.15 5.57 -9.75
N LYS A 108 8.05 6.02 -8.49
CA LYS A 108 7.82 5.11 -7.36
C LYS A 108 6.45 4.43 -7.44
N LEU A 109 5.40 5.16 -7.82
CA LEU A 109 4.06 4.60 -8.04
C LEU A 109 4.05 3.56 -9.16
N LEU A 110 4.65 3.87 -10.31
CA LEU A 110 4.76 2.93 -11.43
C LEU A 110 5.53 1.66 -11.03
N LYS A 111 6.65 1.81 -10.30
CA LYS A 111 7.41 0.66 -9.76
C LYS A 111 6.56 -0.19 -8.82
N ARG A 112 5.70 0.42 -7.99
CA ARG A 112 4.78 -0.31 -7.10
C ARG A 112 3.76 -1.12 -7.88
N LEU A 113 3.12 -0.51 -8.87
CA LEU A 113 2.14 -1.18 -9.72
C LEU A 113 2.75 -2.36 -10.49
N ARG A 114 3.94 -2.16 -11.05
CA ARG A 114 4.65 -3.23 -11.77
C ARG A 114 4.98 -4.44 -10.89
N ASN A 115 5.25 -4.24 -9.60
CA ASN A 115 5.59 -5.34 -8.69
C ASN A 115 4.36 -6.13 -8.20
N LEU A 116 3.15 -5.76 -8.61
CA LEU A 116 1.88 -6.43 -8.28
C LEU A 116 1.23 -7.15 -9.46
N MET A 117 1.67 -6.83 -10.68
CA MET A 117 1.29 -7.50 -11.93
C MET A 117 2.32 -8.58 -12.24
#